data_AF-A0A942JHV2-F1
#
_entry.id   AF-A0A942JHV2-F1
#
_cell.length_a   1.000
_cell.length_b   1.000
_cell.length_c   1.000
_cell.angle_alpha   90.00
_cell.angle_beta   90.00
_cell.angle_gamma   90.00
#
_symmetry.space_group_name_H-M   'P 1'
#
loop_
_entity.id
_entity.type
_entity.pdbx_description
1 polymer ?
#
loop_
_entity_poly.entity_id
_entity_poly.type
_entity_poly.pdbx_seq_one_letter_code
_entity_poly.pdbx_strand_id
1 'polypeptide(L)'
;MQLKKRDVFTTIRVEGAMFSPELLQRIALGSNVQGLKPEDYHISGTRKLNEAISEAWSKALTHWASFQSALDKLPSTDLATSVTRERWLLRLFSDLGYGRLVASRSIEIGGASYPVSHLWNNTPIHLVGARISLDNRTAGTAGAARMSPHSMVQTLLNRNNNMLWGFVSNGLKLRILRDNVSLTRQTYVEFDLESMMNGEVYSDFILLWLLCHQSRIEHAKPEQCWLEQWSKLASDQGTRALDQLRTGVEEAINALGTGFISHRANTILRDQLRSGGLDKQDYYRQLLRMVYRLLFLFVAEDRDLLFDPLSDVDSKQRYSQYYSAGRLRRLADKRKGSAHADLYQGLVLVMNKLNQGCGELGLPGLGSYLWSKEAVLSLIACQISNLDLLNAIRSLSQVTDGNVKRIVDYGNLGAEELGSIYESLLELHPEINLESQTFKLDTYSGNERKTTGSYYTPTSLINSLLDSALDPILDEATKKDDPEKSILNLKVCDPACGSGHFLIAAAHRMAKRLAYVRTGDEEPSPDATRTALRDVIGRSIY
;
A
#
# COMPACT_ATOMS: atom_id res chain seq x y z
N MET A 1 21.01 0.76 -19.18
CA MET A 1 19.91 1.76 -19.15
C MET A 1 18.95 1.34 -18.05
N GLN A 2 19.12 1.90 -16.84
CA GLN A 2 18.24 1.65 -15.69
C GLN A 2 16.82 2.07 -16.08
N LEU A 3 15.86 1.15 -16.01
CA LEU A 3 14.48 1.55 -15.73
C LEU A 3 14.51 2.02 -14.27
N LYS A 4 14.93 3.27 -14.04
CA LYS A 4 14.51 4.00 -12.84
C LYS A 4 13.01 3.79 -12.79
N LYS A 5 12.49 3.34 -11.65
CA LYS A 5 11.12 3.65 -11.25
C LYS A 5 10.88 5.10 -11.64
N ARG A 6 10.11 5.33 -12.70
CA ARG A 6 9.46 6.63 -12.80
C ARG A 6 8.32 6.48 -11.82
N ASP A 7 8.54 6.93 -10.59
CA ASP A 7 7.41 7.49 -9.86
C ASP A 7 6.80 8.48 -10.85
N VAL A 8 5.61 8.14 -11.35
CA VAL A 8 4.97 8.87 -12.46
C VAL A 8 4.83 10.35 -12.09
N PHE A 9 4.73 10.60 -10.79
CA PHE A 9 4.65 11.90 -10.16
C PHE A 9 5.79 12.05 -9.16
N THR A 10 6.38 13.23 -9.08
CA THR A 10 7.51 13.54 -8.19
C THR A 10 7.08 14.24 -6.90
N THR A 11 5.89 14.84 -6.91
CA THR A 11 5.36 15.69 -5.82
C THR A 11 3.99 15.20 -5.35
N ILE A 12 3.61 13.97 -5.72
CA ILE A 12 2.34 13.35 -5.35
C ILE A 12 2.61 12.02 -4.65
N ARG A 13 2.03 11.86 -3.47
CA ARG A 13 2.09 10.63 -2.66
C ARG A 13 0.69 10.07 -2.51
N VAL A 14 0.53 8.79 -2.81
CA VAL A 14 -0.71 8.06 -2.55
C VAL A 14 -0.49 7.17 -1.33
N GLU A 15 -1.34 7.31 -0.33
CA GLU A 15 -1.40 6.40 0.81
C GLU A 15 -2.64 5.53 0.74
N GLY A 16 -2.44 4.21 0.92
CA GLY A 16 -3.49 3.22 0.80
C GLY A 16 -3.94 2.97 -0.64
N ALA A 17 -5.08 2.32 -0.80
CA ALA A 17 -5.60 1.86 -2.10
C ALA A 17 -6.73 2.76 -2.67
N MET A 18 -6.78 4.05 -2.30
CA MET A 18 -7.85 4.96 -2.75
C MET A 18 -7.91 5.10 -4.27
N PHE A 19 -6.74 5.26 -4.90
CA PHE A 19 -6.53 5.26 -6.34
C PHE A 19 -5.27 4.47 -6.66
N SER A 20 -5.29 3.65 -7.71
CA SER A 20 -4.06 3.01 -8.19
C SER A 20 -3.18 4.01 -8.94
N PRO A 21 -1.84 3.90 -8.87
CA PRO A 21 -0.95 4.77 -9.64
C PRO A 21 -1.22 4.74 -11.15
N GLU A 22 -1.61 3.57 -11.69
CA GLU A 22 -2.00 3.42 -13.09
C GLU A 22 -3.26 4.24 -13.43
N LEU A 23 -4.27 4.24 -12.55
CA LEU A 23 -5.46 5.05 -12.74
C LEU A 23 -5.13 6.54 -12.73
N LEU A 24 -4.30 6.98 -11.78
CA LEU A 24 -3.85 8.37 -11.72
C LEU A 24 -3.09 8.80 -12.97
N GLN A 25 -2.24 7.93 -13.50
CA GLN A 25 -1.55 8.17 -14.77
C GLN A 25 -2.53 8.29 -15.94
N ARG A 26 -3.52 7.40 -16.03
CA ARG A 26 -4.56 7.46 -17.07
C ARG A 26 -5.42 8.72 -16.98
N ILE A 27 -5.72 9.17 -15.76
CA ILE A 27 -6.40 10.43 -15.49
C ILE A 27 -5.56 11.61 -16.00
N ALA A 28 -4.28 11.67 -15.61
CA ALA A 28 -3.37 12.74 -16.04
C ALA A 28 -3.18 12.78 -17.57
N LEU A 29 -3.19 11.62 -18.23
CA LEU A 29 -3.09 11.49 -19.69
C LEU A 29 -4.41 11.65 -20.43
N GLY A 30 -5.55 11.86 -19.74
CA GLY A 30 -6.86 11.97 -20.37
C GLY A 30 -7.30 10.70 -21.11
N SER A 31 -6.79 9.52 -20.74
CA SER A 31 -6.85 8.31 -21.57
C SER A 31 -7.70 7.20 -20.93
N ASN A 32 -8.75 6.77 -21.65
CA ASN A 32 -9.60 5.63 -21.29
C ASN A 32 -10.27 5.73 -19.89
N VAL A 33 -10.55 6.92 -19.38
CA VAL A 33 -11.26 7.13 -18.10
C VAL A 33 -12.42 8.10 -18.32
N GLN A 34 -13.60 7.77 -17.78
CA GLN A 34 -14.79 8.63 -17.86
C GLN A 34 -14.65 9.85 -16.93
N GLY A 35 -15.41 10.91 -17.20
CA GLY A 35 -15.36 12.14 -16.40
C GLY A 35 -14.24 13.10 -16.77
N LEU A 36 -13.57 12.87 -17.91
CA LEU A 36 -12.43 13.69 -18.38
C LEU A 36 -12.76 14.58 -19.58
N LYS A 37 -14.05 14.74 -19.93
CA LYS A 37 -14.44 15.66 -20.98
C LYS A 37 -14.48 17.10 -20.45
N PRO A 38 -14.27 18.13 -21.28
CA PRO A 38 -14.37 19.53 -20.83
C PRO A 38 -15.67 19.85 -20.09
N GLU A 39 -16.79 19.28 -20.54
CA GLU A 39 -18.11 19.49 -19.93
C GLU A 39 -18.18 18.94 -18.51
N ASP A 40 -17.45 17.85 -18.21
CA ASP A 40 -17.34 17.28 -16.87
C ASP A 40 -16.61 18.23 -15.90
N TYR A 41 -15.93 19.27 -16.40
CA TYR A 41 -15.27 20.32 -15.62
C TYR A 41 -15.95 21.69 -15.74
N HIS A 42 -17.22 21.71 -16.16
CA HIS A 42 -17.98 22.94 -16.38
C HIS A 42 -17.34 23.88 -17.42
N ILE A 43 -16.51 23.33 -18.30
CA ILE A 43 -15.93 24.07 -19.41
C ILE A 43 -16.93 24.00 -20.57
N SER A 44 -17.35 25.17 -21.04
CA SER A 44 -18.30 25.32 -22.14
C SER A 44 -17.63 25.86 -23.41
N GLY A 45 -18.28 25.63 -24.55
CA GLY A 45 -17.82 26.14 -25.85
C GLY A 45 -16.64 25.35 -26.41
N THR A 46 -15.71 26.06 -27.07
CA THR A 46 -14.55 25.46 -27.76
C THR A 46 -13.30 25.32 -26.87
N ARG A 47 -13.37 25.78 -25.62
CA ARG A 47 -12.23 25.78 -24.69
C ARG A 47 -11.85 24.36 -24.33
N LYS A 48 -10.56 24.04 -24.44
CA LYS A 48 -10.05 22.70 -24.13
C LYS A 48 -9.67 22.60 -22.65
N LEU A 49 -9.72 21.38 -22.12
CA LEU A 49 -9.31 21.07 -20.76
C LEU A 49 -7.87 21.52 -20.46
N ASN A 50 -6.93 21.21 -21.36
CA ASN A 50 -5.53 21.59 -21.21
C ASN A 50 -5.31 23.11 -21.20
N GLU A 51 -6.14 23.89 -21.90
CA GLU A 51 -6.08 25.35 -21.88
C GLU A 51 -6.51 25.89 -20.51
N ALA A 52 -7.59 25.33 -19.94
CA ALA A 52 -8.05 25.68 -18.60
C ALA A 52 -7.01 25.34 -17.51
N ILE A 53 -6.37 24.18 -17.61
CA ILE A 53 -5.31 23.76 -16.68
C ILE A 53 -4.09 24.67 -16.81
N SER A 54 -3.67 24.99 -18.03
CA SER A 54 -2.50 25.88 -18.27
C SER A 54 -2.73 27.29 -17.72
N GLU A 55 -3.96 27.81 -17.83
CA GLU A 55 -4.34 29.09 -17.25
C GLU A 55 -4.32 29.04 -15.71
N ALA A 56 -4.91 27.99 -15.11
CA ALA A 56 -4.90 27.79 -13.66
C ALA A 56 -3.46 27.64 -13.12
N TRP A 57 -2.57 26.97 -13.86
CA TRP A 57 -1.16 26.84 -13.51
C TRP A 57 -0.46 28.21 -13.45
N SER A 58 -0.66 29.05 -14.47
CA SER A 58 -0.06 30.38 -14.53
C SER A 58 -0.51 31.27 -13.37
N LYS A 59 -1.80 31.18 -12.98
CA LYS A 59 -2.34 31.85 -11.80
C LYS A 59 -1.76 31.28 -10.51
N ALA A 60 -1.65 29.96 -10.39
CA ALA A 60 -1.08 29.30 -9.22
C ALA A 60 0.36 29.76 -8.95
N LEU A 61 1.23 29.83 -9.97
CA LEU A 61 2.60 30.36 -9.80
C LEU A 61 2.60 31.80 -9.27
N THR A 62 1.69 32.64 -9.78
CA THR A 62 1.55 34.03 -9.33
C THR A 62 1.09 34.11 -7.87
N HIS A 63 0.11 33.29 -7.50
CA HIS A 63 -0.39 33.21 -6.13
C HIS A 63 0.68 32.68 -5.17
N TRP A 64 1.45 31.66 -5.57
CA TRP A 64 2.56 31.10 -4.80
C TRP A 64 3.66 32.12 -4.52
N ALA A 65 4.11 32.85 -5.54
CA ALA A 65 5.12 33.90 -5.39
C ALA A 65 4.65 35.01 -4.43
N SER A 66 3.38 35.44 -4.54
CA SER A 66 2.77 36.42 -3.63
C SER A 66 2.67 35.89 -2.19
N PHE A 67 2.41 34.60 -2.02
CA PHE A 67 2.35 33.95 -0.72
C PHE A 67 3.73 33.84 -0.07
N GLN A 68 4.75 33.35 -0.78
CA GLN A 68 6.13 33.26 -0.31
C GLN A 68 6.66 34.63 0.14
N SER A 69 6.52 35.65 -0.70
CA SER A 69 6.95 37.02 -0.34
C SER A 69 6.24 37.59 0.90
N ALA A 70 5.00 37.18 1.16
CA ALA A 70 4.27 37.58 2.36
C ALA A 70 4.65 36.75 3.58
N LEU A 71 4.92 35.46 3.40
CA LEU A 71 5.34 34.54 4.45
C LEU A 71 6.71 34.95 5.03
N ASP A 72 7.65 35.34 4.18
CA ASP A 72 9.00 35.78 4.57
C ASP A 72 8.99 37.04 5.45
N LYS A 73 7.94 37.86 5.34
CA LYS A 73 7.78 39.09 6.13
C LYS A 73 7.16 38.84 7.50
N LEU A 74 6.63 37.64 7.76
CA LEU A 74 6.00 37.32 9.03
C LEU A 74 7.03 36.90 10.08
N PRO A 75 6.93 37.40 11.33
CA PRO A 75 7.75 36.92 12.45
C PRO A 75 7.62 35.41 12.60
N SER A 76 8.69 34.70 12.98
CA SER A 76 8.71 33.23 13.11
C SER A 76 7.66 32.66 14.06
N THR A 77 7.17 33.47 15.01
CA THR A 77 6.12 33.10 15.98
C THR A 77 4.71 33.09 15.40
N ASP A 78 4.47 33.70 14.24
CA ASP A 78 3.16 33.71 13.59
C ASP A 78 2.89 32.35 12.92
N LEU A 79 1.67 31.80 13.07
CA LEU A 79 1.30 30.52 12.45
C LEU A 79 1.04 30.63 10.92
N ALA A 80 1.04 31.84 10.39
CA ALA A 80 0.82 32.24 9.00
C ALA A 80 -0.59 31.93 8.47
N THR A 81 -1.60 31.71 9.32
CA THR A 81 -2.95 31.28 8.90
C THR A 81 -3.60 32.22 7.89
N SER A 82 -3.64 33.52 8.17
CA SER A 82 -4.30 34.49 7.30
C SER A 82 -3.60 34.64 5.95
N VAL A 83 -2.26 34.72 5.95
CA VAL A 83 -1.46 34.81 4.72
C VAL A 83 -1.63 33.54 3.87
N THR A 84 -1.59 32.37 4.50
CA THR A 84 -1.76 31.08 3.82
C THR A 84 -3.15 30.97 3.17
N ARG A 85 -4.22 31.39 3.86
CA ARG A 85 -5.58 31.35 3.31
C ARG A 85 -5.78 32.37 2.20
N GLU A 86 -5.54 33.65 2.47
CA GLU A 86 -5.96 34.77 1.60
C GLU A 86 -5.06 34.94 0.36
N ARG A 87 -3.76 34.67 0.49
CA ARG A 87 -2.80 34.86 -0.61
C ARG A 87 -2.57 33.61 -1.43
N TRP A 88 -2.88 32.43 -0.89
CA TRP A 88 -2.63 31.15 -1.54
C TRP A 88 -3.88 30.29 -1.69
N LEU A 89 -4.34 29.66 -0.61
CA LEU A 89 -5.31 28.55 -0.70
C LEU A 89 -6.68 28.98 -1.21
N LEU A 90 -7.25 30.09 -0.74
CA LEU A 90 -8.56 30.55 -1.22
C LEU A 90 -8.55 30.91 -2.71
N ARG A 91 -7.41 31.40 -3.21
CA ARG A 91 -7.24 31.71 -4.63
C ARG A 91 -7.07 30.44 -5.46
N LEU A 92 -6.27 29.49 -4.99
CA LEU A 92 -6.13 28.18 -5.61
C LEU A 92 -7.49 27.46 -5.71
N PHE A 93 -8.27 27.42 -4.63
CA PHE A 93 -9.61 26.81 -4.66
C PHE A 93 -10.58 27.59 -5.57
N SER A 94 -10.47 28.91 -5.65
CA SER A 94 -11.22 29.69 -6.66
C SER A 94 -10.84 29.29 -8.08
N ASP A 95 -9.56 29.07 -8.38
CA ASP A 95 -9.08 28.60 -9.70
C ASP A 95 -9.46 27.14 -9.99
N LEU A 96 -9.74 26.34 -8.94
CA LEU A 96 -10.32 24.99 -9.01
C LEU A 96 -11.85 25.00 -9.13
N GLY A 97 -12.46 26.18 -9.28
CA GLY A 97 -13.89 26.34 -9.57
C GLY A 97 -14.78 26.62 -8.35
N TYR A 98 -14.30 26.47 -7.12
CA TYR A 98 -15.11 26.64 -5.89
C TYR A 98 -15.57 28.08 -5.66
N GLY A 99 -15.16 29.03 -6.50
CA GLY A 99 -15.45 30.46 -6.31
C GLY A 99 -14.96 30.95 -4.94
N ARG A 100 -15.83 31.66 -4.23
CA ARG A 100 -15.51 32.17 -2.89
C ARG A 100 -15.95 31.15 -1.83
N LEU A 101 -15.01 30.40 -1.28
CA LEU A 101 -15.25 29.54 -0.13
C LEU A 101 -15.73 30.37 1.08
N VAL A 102 -16.80 29.91 1.71
CA VAL A 102 -17.39 30.56 2.88
C VAL A 102 -16.88 29.88 4.15
N ALA A 103 -16.52 30.68 5.14
CA ALA A 103 -16.11 30.17 6.45
C ALA A 103 -17.24 29.36 7.07
N SER A 104 -16.92 28.16 7.55
CA SER A 104 -17.90 27.29 8.21
C SER A 104 -17.98 27.61 9.71
N ARG A 105 -19.17 27.39 10.28
CA ARG A 105 -19.29 27.19 11.73
C ARG A 105 -18.73 25.81 12.08
N SER A 106 -18.36 25.60 13.35
CA SER A 106 -18.03 24.26 13.83
C SER A 106 -19.17 23.30 13.55
N ILE A 107 -18.82 22.11 13.08
CA ILE A 107 -19.77 21.02 12.87
C ILE A 107 -19.84 20.24 14.18
N GLU A 108 -21.04 20.06 14.73
CA GLU A 108 -21.25 19.35 15.99
C GLU A 108 -21.78 17.94 15.71
N ILE A 109 -21.07 16.91 16.16
CA ILE A 109 -21.49 15.50 16.01
C ILE A 109 -21.24 14.76 17.30
N GLY A 110 -22.29 14.15 17.88
CA GLY A 110 -22.17 13.32 19.08
C GLY A 110 -21.56 14.05 20.29
N GLY A 111 -21.82 15.36 20.43
CA GLY A 111 -21.26 16.19 21.51
C GLY A 111 -19.81 16.64 21.31
N ALA A 112 -19.19 16.31 20.16
CA ALA A 112 -17.87 16.80 19.77
C ALA A 112 -17.97 17.90 18.70
N SER A 113 -17.14 18.93 18.85
CA SER A 113 -17.08 20.09 17.96
C SER A 113 -15.90 20.00 17.00
N TYR A 114 -16.18 20.10 15.70
CA TYR A 114 -15.19 20.03 14.62
C TYR A 114 -15.10 21.39 13.91
N PRO A 115 -14.14 22.26 14.28
CA PRO A 115 -13.98 23.61 13.70
C PRO A 115 -13.31 23.55 12.32
N VAL A 116 -13.99 22.97 11.33
CA VAL A 116 -13.57 22.99 9.92
C VAL A 116 -13.59 24.44 9.43
N SER A 117 -12.60 24.82 8.62
CA SER A 117 -12.46 26.23 8.23
C SER A 117 -13.48 26.68 7.21
N HIS A 118 -13.81 25.81 6.25
CA HIS A 118 -14.70 26.10 5.12
C HIS A 118 -15.47 24.83 4.77
N LEU A 119 -16.64 25.02 4.17
CA LEU A 119 -17.49 23.92 3.72
C LEU A 119 -17.94 24.21 2.28
N TRP A 120 -17.83 23.22 1.41
CA TRP A 120 -18.42 23.25 0.07
C TRP A 120 -19.52 22.20 -0.02
N ASN A 121 -20.78 22.63 0.07
CA ASN A 121 -21.93 21.73 0.21
C ASN A 121 -21.72 20.76 1.39
N ASN A 122 -21.50 19.47 1.12
CA ASN A 122 -21.23 18.45 2.13
C ASN A 122 -19.74 18.06 2.25
N THR A 123 -18.83 18.80 1.59
CA THR A 123 -17.39 18.50 1.57
C THR A 123 -16.64 19.47 2.50
N PRO A 124 -16.09 19.00 3.64
CA PRO A 124 -15.25 19.82 4.49
C PRO A 124 -13.95 20.19 3.78
N ILE A 125 -13.60 21.48 3.82
CA ILE A 125 -12.32 22.02 3.31
C ILE A 125 -11.63 22.73 4.48
N HIS A 126 -10.65 22.05 5.08
CA HIS A 126 -9.91 22.56 6.23
C HIS A 126 -8.55 23.12 5.82
N LEU A 127 -8.41 24.43 5.93
CA LEU A 127 -7.24 25.21 5.51
C LEU A 127 -6.61 25.81 6.78
N VAL A 128 -5.37 25.43 7.09
CA VAL A 128 -4.59 25.95 8.22
C VAL A 128 -3.38 26.76 7.72
N GLY A 129 -2.65 27.38 8.64
CA GLY A 129 -1.45 28.14 8.31
C GLY A 129 -0.24 27.27 7.97
N ALA A 130 0.68 27.79 7.15
CA ALA A 130 1.86 27.08 6.67
C ALA A 130 2.83 26.58 7.73
N ARG A 131 2.80 27.15 8.94
CA ARG A 131 3.62 26.69 10.06
C ARG A 131 2.90 25.69 10.98
N ILE A 132 1.69 25.26 10.60
CA ILE A 132 0.94 24.21 11.30
C ILE A 132 1.15 22.89 10.55
N SER A 133 1.63 21.87 11.27
CA SER A 133 1.75 20.51 10.73
C SER A 133 0.37 19.91 10.49
N LEU A 134 0.21 19.19 9.38
CA LEU A 134 -1.02 18.42 9.13
C LEU A 134 -1.10 17.16 9.99
N ASP A 135 0.03 16.69 10.51
CA ASP A 135 0.18 15.41 11.19
C ASP A 135 0.38 15.53 12.71
N ASN A 136 0.51 16.76 13.23
CA ASN A 136 0.70 17.00 14.66
C ASN A 136 -0.30 18.03 15.19
N ARG A 137 -0.74 17.84 16.43
CA ARG A 137 -1.50 18.85 17.16
C ARG A 137 -0.70 20.14 17.38
N THR A 138 -1.38 21.27 17.31
CA THR A 138 -0.86 22.61 17.62
C THR A 138 -1.76 23.27 18.65
N ALA A 139 -1.32 23.29 19.91
CA ALA A 139 -2.11 23.81 21.02
C ALA A 139 -2.60 25.25 20.77
N GLY A 140 -3.83 25.54 21.18
CA GLY A 140 -4.44 26.87 21.01
C GLY A 140 -4.94 27.19 19.58
N THR A 141 -4.71 26.32 18.60
CA THR A 141 -5.14 26.54 17.21
C THR A 141 -6.46 25.82 16.91
N ALA A 142 -7.50 26.57 16.53
CA ALA A 142 -8.78 25.97 16.14
C ALA A 142 -8.59 25.00 14.96
N GLY A 143 -9.06 23.76 15.12
CA GLY A 143 -8.92 22.69 14.13
C GLY A 143 -7.59 21.95 14.15
N ALA A 144 -6.67 22.34 15.04
CA ALA A 144 -5.41 21.64 15.30
C ALA A 144 -5.11 21.44 16.80
N ALA A 145 -5.92 21.98 17.71
CA ALA A 145 -5.59 22.05 19.14
C ALA A 145 -5.74 20.71 19.87
N ARG A 146 -6.83 19.97 19.60
CA ARG A 146 -7.12 18.71 20.27
C ARG A 146 -6.53 17.50 19.56
N MET A 147 -6.42 17.59 18.24
CA MET A 147 -5.86 16.59 17.35
C MET A 147 -5.28 17.29 16.11
N SER A 148 -4.48 16.59 15.32
CA SER A 148 -3.92 17.11 14.08
C SER A 148 -5.02 17.53 13.07
N PRO A 149 -4.75 18.50 12.17
CA PRO A 149 -5.68 18.87 11.11
C PRO A 149 -6.15 17.69 10.26
N HIS A 150 -5.26 16.76 9.93
CA HIS A 150 -5.61 15.56 9.18
C HIS A 150 -6.59 14.69 9.97
N SER A 151 -6.26 14.37 11.21
CA SER A 151 -7.09 13.52 12.06
C SER A 151 -8.48 14.13 12.28
N MET A 152 -8.56 15.46 12.47
CA MET A 152 -9.85 16.14 12.66
C MET A 152 -10.78 15.94 11.46
N VAL A 153 -10.27 16.17 10.23
CA VAL A 153 -11.10 16.00 9.03
C VAL A 153 -11.43 14.51 8.84
N GLN A 154 -10.47 13.60 9.03
CA GLN A 154 -10.72 12.16 8.89
C GLN A 154 -11.79 11.66 9.88
N THR A 155 -11.70 12.04 11.16
CA THR A 155 -12.70 11.68 12.18
C THR A 155 -14.07 12.26 11.84
N LEU A 156 -14.13 13.49 11.32
CA LEU A 156 -15.38 14.09 10.86
C LEU A 156 -16.03 13.28 9.73
N LEU A 157 -15.25 12.91 8.69
CA LEU A 157 -15.75 12.09 7.58
C LEU A 157 -16.25 10.74 8.08
N ASN A 158 -15.47 10.06 8.94
CA ASN A 158 -15.83 8.75 9.49
C ASN A 158 -17.11 8.78 10.36
N ARG A 159 -17.46 9.93 10.95
CA ARG A 159 -18.63 10.08 11.83
C ARG A 159 -19.85 10.69 11.14
N ASN A 160 -19.72 11.12 9.88
CA ASN A 160 -20.81 11.76 9.14
C ASN A 160 -21.04 11.09 7.79
N ASN A 161 -22.04 10.21 7.73
CA ASN A 161 -22.38 9.46 6.52
C ASN A 161 -22.76 10.34 5.30
N ASN A 162 -23.03 11.63 5.49
CA ASN A 162 -23.31 12.57 4.40
C ASN A 162 -22.03 13.24 3.86
N MET A 163 -20.88 13.06 4.50
CA MET A 163 -19.60 13.65 4.14
C MET A 163 -18.62 12.54 3.74
N LEU A 164 -18.55 12.26 2.45
CA LEU A 164 -17.74 11.14 1.92
C LEU A 164 -16.28 11.56 1.62
N TRP A 165 -16.09 12.79 1.16
CA TRP A 165 -14.80 13.32 0.73
C TRP A 165 -14.50 14.62 1.47
N GLY A 166 -13.21 14.93 1.65
CA GLY A 166 -12.76 16.17 2.29
C GLY A 166 -11.37 16.58 1.86
N PHE A 167 -11.05 17.86 2.05
CA PHE A 167 -9.73 18.40 1.78
C PHE A 167 -9.11 18.97 3.05
N VAL A 168 -7.81 18.72 3.24
CA VAL A 168 -7.03 19.36 4.31
C VAL A 168 -5.72 19.93 3.76
N SER A 169 -5.39 21.16 4.10
CA SER A 169 -4.16 21.81 3.62
C SER A 169 -3.59 22.82 4.61
N ASN A 170 -2.27 22.88 4.66
CA ASN A 170 -1.52 23.96 5.33
C ASN A 170 -0.86 24.90 4.32
N GLY A 171 -1.19 24.84 3.03
CA GLY A 171 -0.55 25.66 2.00
C GLY A 171 0.75 25.10 1.43
N LEU A 172 1.48 24.29 2.19
CA LEU A 172 2.65 23.55 1.70
C LEU A 172 2.27 22.16 1.20
N LYS A 173 1.25 21.56 1.83
CA LYS A 173 0.69 20.27 1.46
C LYS A 173 -0.82 20.37 1.30
N LEU A 174 -1.39 19.58 0.39
CA LEU A 174 -2.83 19.40 0.22
C LEU A 174 -3.15 17.91 0.21
N ARG A 175 -4.10 17.46 1.03
CA ARG A 175 -4.58 16.08 1.03
C ARG A 175 -6.03 15.99 0.62
N ILE A 176 -6.34 15.00 -0.21
CA ILE A 176 -7.69 14.52 -0.48
C ILE A 176 -7.95 13.33 0.44
N LEU A 177 -8.97 13.44 1.28
CA LEU A 177 -9.40 12.42 2.23
C LEU A 177 -10.74 11.83 1.77
N ARG A 178 -10.94 10.55 2.06
CA ARG A 178 -12.21 9.85 1.96
C ARG A 178 -12.55 9.29 3.35
N ASP A 179 -13.83 9.13 3.66
CA ASP A 179 -14.25 8.32 4.81
C ASP A 179 -13.55 6.95 4.79
N ASN A 180 -13.04 6.53 5.95
CA ASN A 180 -12.22 5.34 6.02
C ASN A 180 -13.10 4.11 6.27
N VAL A 181 -13.25 3.27 5.24
CA VAL A 181 -13.98 2.00 5.34
C VAL A 181 -13.15 0.94 6.09
N SER A 182 -11.81 1.04 6.08
CA SER A 182 -10.91 0.08 6.74
C SER A 182 -10.29 0.64 8.02
N LEU A 183 -10.38 -0.11 9.12
CA LEU A 183 -9.75 0.26 10.39
C LEU A 183 -8.22 0.09 10.39
N THR A 184 -7.63 -0.54 9.36
CA THR A 184 -6.23 -1.00 9.37
C THR A 184 -5.24 -0.04 8.70
N ARG A 185 -5.69 0.81 7.77
CA ARG A 185 -4.83 1.78 7.05
C ARG A 185 -5.56 3.07 6.70
N GLN A 186 -4.88 4.20 6.81
CA GLN A 186 -5.36 5.48 6.27
C GLN A 186 -5.27 5.49 4.74
N THR A 187 -6.22 6.17 4.10
CA THR A 187 -6.21 6.33 2.64
C THR A 187 -6.33 7.81 2.27
N TYR A 188 -5.36 8.33 1.50
CA TYR A 188 -5.39 9.70 1.00
C TYR A 188 -4.44 9.90 -0.18
N VAL A 189 -4.69 10.98 -0.94
CA VAL A 189 -3.72 11.51 -1.92
C VAL A 189 -3.15 12.80 -1.36
N GLU A 190 -1.84 12.89 -1.21
CA GLU A 190 -1.10 14.09 -0.80
C GLU A 190 -0.38 14.71 -1.99
N PHE A 191 -0.56 16.02 -2.16
CA PHE A 191 0.22 16.87 -3.04
C PHE A 191 1.18 17.71 -2.20
N ASP A 192 2.47 17.59 -2.47
CA ASP A 192 3.51 18.49 -1.96
C ASP A 192 3.51 19.75 -2.81
N LEU A 193 2.69 20.73 -2.41
CA LEU A 193 2.54 22.00 -3.13
C LEU A 193 3.84 22.80 -3.12
N GLU A 194 4.63 22.72 -2.05
CA GLU A 194 5.90 23.44 -1.97
C GLU A 194 6.88 22.94 -3.01
N SER A 195 7.15 21.63 -3.04
CA SER A 195 8.02 21.03 -4.05
C SER A 195 7.46 21.21 -5.47
N MET A 196 6.15 21.10 -5.65
CA MET A 196 5.48 21.26 -6.95
C MET A 196 5.64 22.67 -7.51
N MET A 197 5.42 23.70 -6.69
CA MET A 197 5.48 25.09 -7.13
C MET A 197 6.92 25.56 -7.27
N ASN A 198 7.81 25.23 -6.32
CA ASN A 198 9.22 25.62 -6.38
C ASN A 198 9.97 24.90 -7.52
N GLY A 199 9.61 23.65 -7.80
CA GLY A 199 10.16 22.87 -8.92
C GLY A 199 9.44 23.09 -10.24
N GLU A 200 8.42 23.97 -10.29
CA GLU A 200 7.57 24.22 -11.45
C GLU A 200 7.07 22.93 -12.14
N VAL A 201 6.64 21.96 -11.32
CA VAL A 201 6.29 20.60 -11.77
C VAL A 201 4.88 20.56 -12.39
N TYR A 202 4.74 21.14 -13.58
CA TYR A 202 3.45 21.24 -14.28
C TYR A 202 2.76 19.89 -14.53
N SER A 203 3.52 18.82 -14.78
CA SER A 203 2.97 17.47 -15.00
C SER A 203 2.15 16.97 -13.82
N ASP A 204 2.59 17.28 -12.60
CA ASP A 204 1.92 16.86 -11.37
C ASP A 204 0.75 17.79 -11.05
N PHE A 205 0.88 19.09 -11.40
CA PHE A 205 -0.22 20.05 -11.27
C PHE A 205 -1.43 19.70 -12.14
N ILE A 206 -1.23 19.11 -13.33
CA ILE A 206 -2.35 18.59 -14.14
C ILE A 206 -3.21 17.65 -13.29
N LEU A 207 -2.59 16.70 -12.59
CA LEU A 207 -3.33 15.75 -11.77
C LEU A 207 -3.97 16.41 -10.54
N LEU A 208 -3.28 17.37 -9.90
CA LEU A 208 -3.87 18.18 -8.83
C LEU A 208 -5.16 18.86 -9.29
N TRP A 209 -5.11 19.54 -10.45
CA TRP A 209 -6.26 20.24 -10.98
C TRP A 209 -7.40 19.26 -11.32
N LEU A 210 -7.08 18.14 -11.97
CA LEU A 210 -8.07 17.12 -12.34
C LEU A 210 -8.72 16.47 -11.13
N LEU A 211 -8.01 16.21 -10.04
CA LEU A 211 -8.55 15.58 -8.84
C LEU A 211 -9.24 16.56 -7.88
N CYS A 212 -8.76 17.81 -7.82
CA CYS A 212 -9.23 18.79 -6.84
C CYS A 212 -10.25 19.78 -7.41
N HIS A 213 -10.61 19.73 -8.70
CA HIS A 213 -11.64 20.63 -9.25
C HIS A 213 -13.02 20.40 -8.60
N GLN A 214 -13.83 21.46 -8.43
CA GLN A 214 -15.13 21.38 -7.75
C GLN A 214 -16.03 20.28 -8.31
N SER A 215 -16.01 20.08 -9.63
CA SER A 215 -16.87 19.11 -10.31
C SER A 215 -16.58 17.66 -9.92
N ARG A 216 -15.45 17.41 -9.25
CA ARG A 216 -15.04 16.06 -8.82
C ARG A 216 -15.85 15.53 -7.64
N ILE A 217 -16.36 16.43 -6.81
CA ILE A 217 -17.11 16.15 -5.58
C ILE A 217 -18.60 16.55 -5.69
N GLU A 218 -18.99 17.20 -6.79
CA GLU A 218 -20.33 17.75 -6.96
C GLU A 218 -21.33 16.69 -7.41
N HIS A 219 -22.18 16.27 -6.48
CA HIS A 219 -23.35 15.48 -6.78
C HIS A 219 -24.35 15.58 -5.63
N ALA A 220 -25.65 15.43 -5.90
CA ALA A 220 -26.69 15.39 -4.86
C ALA A 220 -26.50 14.21 -3.87
N LYS A 221 -25.86 13.16 -4.37
CA LYS A 221 -25.48 11.93 -3.67
C LYS A 221 -23.96 11.79 -3.71
N PRO A 222 -23.22 12.03 -2.61
CA PRO A 222 -21.75 12.00 -2.61
C PRO A 222 -21.16 10.71 -3.18
N GLU A 223 -21.84 9.58 -3.01
CA GLU A 223 -21.44 8.27 -3.51
C GLU A 223 -21.51 8.09 -5.04
N GLN A 224 -22.00 9.11 -5.74
CA GLN A 224 -22.12 9.16 -7.20
C GLN A 224 -21.22 10.25 -7.83
N CYS A 225 -20.44 11.00 -7.04
CA CYS A 225 -19.48 11.97 -7.58
C CYS A 225 -18.33 11.29 -8.35
N TRP A 226 -17.59 12.07 -9.15
CA TRP A 226 -16.52 11.52 -9.99
C TRP A 226 -15.37 10.90 -9.19
N LEU A 227 -14.95 11.50 -8.06
CA LEU A 227 -13.93 10.88 -7.21
C LEU A 227 -14.37 9.50 -6.71
N GLU A 228 -15.64 9.36 -6.33
CA GLU A 228 -16.16 8.08 -5.87
C GLU A 228 -16.21 7.05 -7.00
N GLN A 229 -16.67 7.45 -8.20
CA GLN A 229 -16.66 6.55 -9.36
C GLN A 229 -15.25 6.08 -9.72
N TRP A 230 -14.26 6.96 -9.66
CA TRP A 230 -12.86 6.62 -9.89
C TRP A 230 -12.28 5.73 -8.77
N SER A 231 -12.64 5.98 -7.51
CA SER A 231 -12.22 5.14 -6.38
C SER A 231 -12.82 3.73 -6.49
N LYS A 232 -14.10 3.61 -6.86
CA LYS A 232 -14.75 2.31 -7.16
C LYS A 232 -14.07 1.59 -8.31
N LEU A 233 -13.76 2.30 -9.40
CA LEU A 233 -13.02 1.73 -10.53
C LEU A 233 -11.65 1.20 -10.11
N ALA A 234 -10.90 1.93 -9.27
CA ALA A 234 -9.62 1.47 -8.73
C ALA A 234 -9.79 0.21 -7.88
N SER A 235 -10.80 0.17 -7.01
CA SER A 235 -11.12 -0.98 -6.18
C SER A 235 -11.44 -2.23 -7.02
N ASP A 236 -12.33 -2.11 -8.01
CA ASP A 236 -12.72 -3.23 -8.88
C ASP A 236 -11.55 -3.74 -9.73
N GLN A 237 -10.66 -2.84 -10.17
CA GLN A 237 -9.43 -3.22 -10.85
C GLN A 237 -8.46 -3.93 -9.90
N GLY A 238 -8.33 -3.46 -8.66
CA GLY A 238 -7.53 -4.10 -7.62
C GLY A 238 -7.97 -5.53 -7.34
N THR A 239 -9.27 -5.77 -7.13
CA THR A 239 -9.82 -7.11 -6.88
C THR A 239 -9.53 -8.06 -8.04
N ARG A 240 -9.76 -7.63 -9.28
CA ARG A 240 -9.46 -8.48 -10.46
C ARG A 240 -7.98 -8.78 -10.62
N ALA A 241 -7.11 -7.80 -10.37
CA ALA A 241 -5.67 -8.00 -10.43
C ALA A 241 -5.21 -8.99 -9.35
N LEU A 242 -5.83 -8.95 -8.16
CA LEU A 242 -5.56 -9.88 -7.07
C LEU A 242 -5.97 -11.32 -7.42
N ASP A 243 -7.14 -11.51 -8.01
CA ASP A 243 -7.61 -12.83 -8.49
C ASP A 243 -6.66 -13.40 -9.56
N GLN A 244 -6.21 -12.57 -10.50
CA GLN A 244 -5.23 -13.00 -11.51
C GLN A 244 -3.87 -13.32 -10.89
N LEU A 245 -3.42 -12.55 -9.90
CA LEU A 245 -2.18 -12.82 -9.19
C LEU A 245 -2.27 -14.13 -8.40
N ARG A 246 -3.42 -14.46 -7.81
CA ARG A 246 -3.66 -15.77 -7.19
C ARG A 246 -3.40 -16.91 -8.18
N THR A 247 -3.99 -16.84 -9.38
CA THR A 247 -3.74 -17.82 -10.45
C THR A 247 -2.26 -17.87 -10.81
N GLY A 248 -1.60 -16.71 -10.95
CA GLY A 248 -0.17 -16.64 -11.22
C GLY A 248 0.71 -17.30 -10.15
N VAL A 249 0.31 -17.22 -8.87
CA VAL A 249 1.00 -17.90 -7.77
C VAL A 249 0.80 -19.42 -7.84
N GLU A 250 -0.41 -19.89 -8.13
CA GLU A 250 -0.69 -21.32 -8.35
C GLU A 250 0.16 -21.88 -9.50
N GLU A 251 0.17 -21.20 -10.64
CA GLU A 251 1.01 -21.55 -11.79
C GLU A 251 2.49 -21.57 -11.45
N ALA A 252 2.97 -20.63 -10.64
CA ALA A 252 4.36 -20.59 -10.21
C ALA A 252 4.72 -21.78 -9.33
N ILE A 253 3.83 -22.18 -8.41
CA ILE A 253 4.03 -23.38 -7.60
C ILE A 253 4.03 -24.62 -8.49
N ASN A 254 3.12 -24.72 -9.47
CA ASN A 254 3.09 -25.82 -10.42
C ASN A 254 4.37 -25.92 -11.25
N ALA A 255 4.87 -24.79 -11.74
CA ALA A 255 6.12 -24.70 -12.50
C ALA A 255 7.34 -25.10 -11.66
N LEU A 256 7.45 -24.61 -10.42
CA LEU A 256 8.53 -25.00 -9.51
C LEU A 256 8.43 -26.49 -9.14
N GLY A 257 7.23 -26.95 -8.77
CA GLY A 257 6.99 -28.33 -8.36
C GLY A 257 7.34 -29.33 -9.44
N THR A 258 6.92 -29.06 -10.67
CA THR A 258 7.25 -29.87 -11.85
C THR A 258 8.73 -29.74 -12.20
N GLY A 259 9.29 -28.53 -12.17
CA GLY A 259 10.70 -28.28 -12.51
C GLY A 259 11.68 -29.02 -11.59
N PHE A 260 11.44 -29.05 -10.29
CA PHE A 260 12.28 -29.81 -9.36
C PHE A 260 12.13 -31.32 -9.54
N ILE A 261 10.92 -31.85 -9.76
CA ILE A 261 10.72 -33.29 -9.97
C ILE A 261 11.35 -33.76 -11.28
N SER A 262 11.18 -32.99 -12.35
CA SER A 262 11.65 -33.35 -13.69
C SER A 262 13.15 -33.17 -13.90
N HIS A 263 13.81 -32.31 -13.11
CA HIS A 263 15.22 -32.07 -13.30
C HIS A 263 16.07 -33.32 -13.01
N ARG A 264 16.87 -33.76 -13.99
CA ARG A 264 17.63 -35.02 -13.96
C ARG A 264 18.51 -35.21 -12.71
N ALA A 265 19.11 -34.13 -12.19
CA ALA A 265 20.01 -34.19 -11.03
C ALA A 265 19.30 -34.47 -9.69
N ASN A 266 17.97 -34.33 -9.60
CA ASN A 266 17.24 -34.41 -8.34
C ASN A 266 16.75 -35.84 -8.06
N THR A 267 17.64 -36.82 -8.15
CA THR A 267 17.32 -38.24 -7.85
C THR A 267 16.90 -38.41 -6.40
N ILE A 268 17.63 -37.80 -5.46
CA ILE A 268 17.34 -37.87 -4.02
C ILE A 268 15.93 -37.38 -3.69
N LEU A 269 15.50 -36.26 -4.29
CA LEU A 269 14.14 -35.73 -4.09
C LEU A 269 13.09 -36.74 -4.57
N ARG A 270 13.27 -37.30 -5.77
CA ARG A 270 12.33 -38.30 -6.32
C ARG A 270 12.29 -39.57 -5.48
N ASP A 271 13.43 -40.01 -4.96
CA ASP A 271 13.51 -41.20 -4.10
C ASP A 271 12.86 -40.97 -2.73
N GLN A 272 13.01 -39.78 -2.14
CA GLN A 272 12.31 -39.41 -0.90
C GLN A 272 10.80 -39.33 -1.10
N LEU A 273 10.33 -38.73 -2.20
CA LEU A 273 8.90 -38.68 -2.53
C LEU A 273 8.33 -40.08 -2.81
N ARG A 274 9.09 -40.94 -3.49
CA ARG A 274 8.67 -42.32 -3.80
C ARG A 274 8.59 -43.20 -2.57
N SER A 275 9.58 -43.10 -1.68
CA SER A 275 9.65 -43.90 -0.45
C SER A 275 8.74 -43.40 0.67
N GLY A 276 8.14 -42.21 0.50
CA GLY A 276 7.37 -41.53 1.56
C GLY A 276 8.24 -40.85 2.62
N GLY A 277 9.57 -40.81 2.44
CA GLY A 277 10.49 -40.07 3.31
C GLY A 277 10.31 -38.55 3.24
N LEU A 278 9.67 -38.05 2.18
CA LEU A 278 9.13 -36.69 2.09
C LEU A 278 7.64 -36.79 1.78
N ASP A 279 6.82 -36.28 2.70
CA ASP A 279 5.38 -36.20 2.50
C ASP A 279 5.03 -35.19 1.38
N LYS A 280 3.99 -35.49 0.59
CA LYS A 280 3.57 -34.66 -0.55
C LYS A 280 3.12 -33.27 -0.09
N GLN A 281 2.43 -33.19 1.06
CA GLN A 281 2.00 -31.92 1.63
C GLN A 281 3.20 -31.12 2.13
N ASP A 282 4.21 -31.76 2.71
CA ASP A 282 5.44 -31.04 3.11
C ASP A 282 6.23 -30.53 1.90
N TYR A 283 6.32 -31.30 0.82
CA TYR A 283 6.89 -30.82 -0.45
C TYR A 283 6.16 -29.57 -0.94
N TYR A 284 4.82 -29.58 -0.96
CA TYR A 284 4.02 -28.41 -1.30
C TYR A 284 4.28 -27.22 -0.37
N ARG A 285 4.32 -27.43 0.95
CA ARG A 285 4.64 -26.38 1.93
C ARG A 285 6.02 -25.76 1.67
N GLN A 286 7.01 -26.55 1.28
CA GLN A 286 8.34 -26.05 0.89
C GLN A 286 8.29 -25.23 -0.41
N LEU A 287 7.52 -25.66 -1.43
CA LEU A 287 7.32 -24.88 -2.66
C LEU A 287 6.64 -23.54 -2.38
N LEU A 288 5.61 -23.55 -1.53
CA LEU A 288 4.91 -22.36 -1.09
C LEU A 288 5.90 -21.38 -0.43
N ARG A 289 6.74 -21.86 0.51
CA ARG A 289 7.80 -21.05 1.13
C ARG A 289 8.83 -20.51 0.13
N MET A 290 9.16 -21.26 -0.91
CA MET A 290 10.02 -20.78 -2.00
C MET A 290 9.37 -19.62 -2.76
N VAL A 291 8.07 -19.71 -3.08
CA VAL A 291 7.33 -18.61 -3.70
C VAL A 291 7.22 -17.41 -2.75
N TYR A 292 7.01 -17.61 -1.45
CA TYR A 292 7.04 -16.52 -0.47
C TYR A 292 8.35 -15.76 -0.44
N ARG A 293 9.49 -16.47 -0.52
CA ARG A 293 10.80 -15.80 -0.64
C ARG A 293 10.90 -14.94 -1.88
N LEU A 294 10.37 -15.41 -3.02
CA LEU A 294 10.32 -14.62 -4.26
C LEU A 294 9.42 -13.40 -4.12
N LEU A 295 8.21 -13.56 -3.60
CA LEU A 295 7.26 -12.47 -3.36
C LEU A 295 7.84 -11.42 -2.40
N PHE A 296 8.48 -11.87 -1.31
CA PHE A 296 9.17 -10.98 -0.38
C PHE A 296 10.25 -10.18 -1.09
N LEU A 297 11.11 -10.84 -1.88
CA LEU A 297 12.15 -10.15 -2.66
C LEU A 297 11.54 -9.13 -3.61
N PHE A 298 10.45 -9.46 -4.31
CA PHE A 298 9.78 -8.52 -5.20
C PHE A 298 9.26 -7.30 -4.46
N VAL A 299 8.58 -7.48 -3.33
CA VAL A 299 8.07 -6.38 -2.49
C VAL A 299 9.21 -5.55 -1.91
N ALA A 300 10.25 -6.20 -1.37
CA ALA A 300 11.37 -5.51 -0.73
C ALA A 300 12.19 -4.71 -1.74
N GLU A 301 12.43 -5.25 -2.93
CA GLU A 301 13.08 -4.52 -4.03
C GLU A 301 12.19 -3.41 -4.59
N ASP A 302 10.91 -3.69 -4.87
CA ASP A 302 9.97 -2.70 -5.40
C ASP A 302 9.67 -1.59 -4.38
N ARG A 303 9.98 -1.75 -3.09
CA ARG A 303 9.86 -0.69 -2.07
C ARG A 303 11.19 -0.06 -1.65
N ASP A 304 12.30 -0.47 -2.25
CA ASP A 304 13.66 -0.07 -1.85
C ASP A 304 13.94 -0.29 -0.35
N LEU A 305 13.41 -1.39 0.20
CA LEU A 305 13.53 -1.77 1.61
C LEU A 305 14.57 -2.86 1.86
N LEU A 306 15.16 -3.42 0.80
CA LEU A 306 16.04 -4.57 0.92
C LEU A 306 17.44 -4.21 1.43
N PHE A 307 17.94 -3.02 1.13
CA PHE A 307 19.32 -2.66 1.44
C PHE A 307 19.47 -2.09 2.86
N ASP A 308 20.60 -2.40 3.49
CA ASP A 308 21.01 -1.68 4.70
C ASP A 308 21.23 -0.19 4.34
N PRO A 309 20.64 0.77 5.08
CA PRO A 309 20.82 2.20 4.84
C PRO A 309 22.27 2.66 4.77
N LEU A 310 23.18 1.97 5.47
CA LEU A 310 24.61 2.26 5.53
C LEU A 310 25.41 1.66 4.36
N SER A 311 24.78 0.87 3.49
CA SER A 311 25.46 0.23 2.35
C SER A 311 25.94 1.25 1.33
N ASP A 312 27.16 1.06 0.83
CA ASP A 312 27.73 1.86 -0.24
C ASP A 312 27.00 1.65 -1.58
N VAL A 313 27.20 2.60 -2.50
CA VAL A 313 26.53 2.62 -3.81
C VAL A 313 26.96 1.43 -4.68
N ASP A 314 28.21 0.99 -4.60
CA ASP A 314 28.74 -0.09 -5.45
C ASP A 314 28.16 -1.45 -5.06
N SER A 315 28.02 -1.70 -3.75
CA SER A 315 27.35 -2.89 -3.21
C SER A 315 25.89 -2.97 -3.66
N LYS A 316 25.14 -1.87 -3.55
CA LYS A 316 23.75 -1.79 -4.04
C LYS A 316 23.64 -2.01 -5.55
N GLN A 317 24.57 -1.43 -6.33
CA GLN A 317 24.61 -1.62 -7.77
C GLN A 317 24.94 -3.06 -8.16
N ARG A 318 25.91 -3.70 -7.48
CA ARG A 318 26.29 -5.10 -7.72
C ARG A 318 25.11 -6.03 -7.53
N TYR A 319 24.38 -5.90 -6.42
CA TYR A 319 23.14 -6.65 -6.21
C TYR A 319 22.13 -6.39 -7.33
N SER A 320 21.81 -5.12 -7.58
CA SER A 320 20.79 -4.70 -8.53
C SER A 320 21.06 -5.20 -9.96
N GLN A 321 22.33 -5.22 -10.37
CA GLN A 321 22.74 -5.60 -11.72
C GLN A 321 22.82 -7.11 -11.93
N TYR A 322 23.26 -7.88 -10.92
CA TYR A 322 23.63 -9.29 -11.11
C TYR A 322 22.76 -10.28 -10.34
N TYR A 323 22.25 -9.90 -9.17
CA TYR A 323 21.60 -10.82 -8.22
C TYR A 323 20.12 -10.54 -8.00
N SER A 324 19.64 -9.34 -8.32
CA SER A 324 18.27 -8.91 -8.02
C SER A 324 17.20 -9.84 -8.60
N ALA A 325 16.13 -10.01 -7.83
CA ALA A 325 14.92 -10.67 -8.29
C ALA A 325 14.32 -9.89 -9.48
N GLY A 326 14.43 -8.55 -9.49
CA GLY A 326 14.10 -7.69 -10.63
C GLY A 326 14.85 -8.03 -11.92
N ARG A 327 16.11 -8.49 -11.84
CA ARG A 327 16.83 -9.02 -13.03
C ARG A 327 16.15 -10.29 -13.54
N LEU A 328 15.78 -11.20 -12.64
CA LEU A 328 15.10 -12.43 -13.02
C LEU A 328 13.73 -12.15 -13.65
N ARG A 329 12.96 -11.19 -13.11
CA ARG A 329 11.69 -10.71 -13.70
C ARG A 329 11.90 -10.20 -15.14
N ARG A 330 12.93 -9.38 -15.38
CA ARG A 330 13.29 -8.89 -16.73
C ARG A 330 13.71 -10.00 -17.69
N LEU A 331 14.38 -11.04 -17.19
CA LEU A 331 14.74 -12.21 -18.00
C LEU A 331 13.52 -13.04 -18.35
N ALA A 332 12.63 -13.26 -17.38
CA ALA A 332 11.39 -14.01 -17.56
C ALA A 332 10.47 -13.36 -18.60
N ASP A 333 10.40 -12.03 -18.62
CA ASP A 333 9.67 -11.26 -19.62
C ASP A 333 10.18 -11.48 -21.06
N LYS A 334 11.52 -11.52 -21.23
CA LYS A 334 12.14 -11.54 -22.57
C LYS A 334 12.50 -12.92 -23.08
N ARG A 335 12.60 -13.93 -22.21
CA ARG A 335 13.15 -15.25 -22.53
C ARG A 335 12.28 -16.34 -21.95
N LYS A 336 12.15 -17.45 -22.67
CA LYS A 336 11.53 -18.67 -22.14
C LYS A 336 12.40 -19.32 -21.05
N GLY A 337 13.70 -19.47 -21.34
CA GLY A 337 14.69 -20.09 -20.45
C GLY A 337 15.45 -21.21 -21.16
N SER A 338 16.30 -21.92 -20.42
CA SER A 338 17.20 -22.97 -20.92
C SER A 338 17.23 -24.16 -19.96
N ALA A 339 17.88 -25.26 -20.35
CA ALA A 339 18.09 -26.42 -19.48
C ALA A 339 19.11 -26.18 -18.34
N HIS A 340 19.93 -25.12 -18.40
CA HIS A 340 20.85 -24.76 -17.31
C HIS A 340 20.13 -24.36 -16.02
N ALA A 341 20.80 -24.49 -14.87
CA ALA A 341 20.25 -24.18 -13.54
C ALA A 341 20.97 -23.01 -12.83
N ASP A 342 21.79 -22.25 -13.55
CA ASP A 342 22.65 -21.20 -13.01
C ASP A 342 21.86 -20.05 -12.35
N LEU A 343 20.69 -19.69 -12.89
CA LEU A 343 19.85 -18.65 -12.29
C LEU A 343 19.30 -19.07 -10.93
N TYR A 344 18.96 -20.34 -10.77
CA TYR A 344 18.52 -20.87 -9.48
C TYR A 344 19.65 -20.85 -8.46
N GLN A 345 20.86 -21.21 -8.85
CA GLN A 345 22.03 -21.15 -7.97
C GLN A 345 22.32 -19.72 -7.50
N GLY A 346 22.18 -18.74 -8.38
CA GLY A 346 22.27 -17.31 -8.01
C GLY A 346 21.19 -16.90 -7.01
N LEU A 347 19.96 -17.37 -7.20
CA LEU A 347 18.85 -17.11 -6.27
C LEU A 347 19.08 -17.75 -4.89
N VAL A 348 19.53 -19.01 -4.85
CA VAL A 348 19.87 -19.71 -3.60
C VAL A 348 20.98 -18.98 -2.84
N LEU A 349 21.99 -18.44 -3.54
CA LEU A 349 23.04 -17.62 -2.92
C LEU A 349 22.42 -16.42 -2.20
N VAL A 350 21.54 -15.66 -2.88
CA VAL A 350 20.87 -14.49 -2.28
C VAL A 350 20.03 -14.90 -1.07
N MET A 351 19.22 -15.96 -1.19
CA MET A 351 18.37 -16.44 -0.09
C MET A 351 19.19 -16.84 1.14
N ASN A 352 20.32 -17.53 0.95
CA ASN A 352 21.23 -17.88 2.04
C ASN A 352 21.87 -16.64 2.68
N LYS A 353 22.25 -15.65 1.85
CA LYS A 353 22.82 -14.39 2.33
C LYS A 353 21.81 -13.53 3.09
N LEU A 354 20.52 -13.57 2.76
CA LEU A 354 19.49 -12.87 3.53
C LEU A 354 19.27 -13.44 4.94
N ASN A 355 19.61 -14.71 5.17
CA ASN A 355 19.56 -15.27 6.52
C ASN A 355 20.63 -14.69 7.45
N GLN A 356 21.83 -14.41 6.92
CA GLN A 356 23.03 -14.05 7.71
C GLN A 356 23.51 -12.60 7.52
N GLY A 357 23.14 -11.97 6.42
CA GLY A 357 23.71 -10.70 5.94
C GLY A 357 24.83 -10.89 4.92
N CYS A 358 25.03 -9.87 4.07
CA CYS A 358 26.11 -9.79 3.09
C CYS A 358 26.39 -8.32 2.73
N GLY A 359 27.41 -7.73 3.39
CA GLY A 359 27.78 -6.34 3.18
C GLY A 359 28.18 -6.04 1.73
N GLU A 360 28.82 -6.99 1.04
CA GLU A 360 29.28 -6.84 -0.36
C GLU A 360 28.14 -6.74 -1.38
N LEU A 361 26.92 -7.09 -0.97
CA LEU A 361 25.69 -6.94 -1.74
C LEU A 361 24.74 -5.92 -1.10
N GLY A 362 25.15 -5.27 0.00
CA GLY A 362 24.33 -4.35 0.78
C GLY A 362 23.14 -5.01 1.47
N LEU A 363 23.16 -6.34 1.65
CA LEU A 363 22.04 -7.11 2.21
C LEU A 363 22.17 -7.23 3.73
N PRO A 364 21.15 -6.82 4.50
CA PRO A 364 21.11 -7.08 5.94
C PRO A 364 20.80 -8.56 6.22
N GLY A 365 21.16 -9.04 7.41
CA GLY A 365 20.70 -10.32 7.91
C GLY A 365 19.27 -10.18 8.44
N LEU A 366 18.29 -10.65 7.66
CA LEU A 366 16.88 -10.61 8.04
C LEU A 366 16.54 -11.64 9.11
N GLY A 367 17.29 -12.75 9.17
CA GLY A 367 17.01 -13.88 10.07
C GLY A 367 15.66 -14.54 9.77
N SER A 368 14.94 -15.04 10.78
CA SER A 368 13.64 -15.74 10.69
C SER A 368 13.66 -17.15 10.06
N TYR A 369 12.62 -17.93 10.36
CA TYR A 369 12.42 -19.25 9.77
C TYR A 369 12.30 -19.18 8.24
N LEU A 370 11.69 -18.13 7.68
CA LEU A 370 11.49 -18.02 6.24
C LEU A 370 12.80 -18.12 5.46
N TRP A 371 13.90 -17.57 5.96
CA TRP A 371 15.21 -17.56 5.31
C TRP A 371 16.13 -18.71 5.73
N SER A 372 15.70 -19.54 6.68
CA SER A 372 16.48 -20.66 7.19
C SER A 372 16.57 -21.81 6.17
N LYS A 373 17.55 -22.70 6.30
CA LYS A 373 17.67 -23.85 5.38
C LYS A 373 16.53 -24.84 5.59
N GLU A 374 16.07 -24.98 6.83
CA GLU A 374 15.04 -25.89 7.29
C GLU A 374 13.69 -25.61 6.61
N ALA A 375 13.37 -24.34 6.35
CA ALA A 375 12.13 -23.96 5.67
C ALA A 375 11.98 -24.56 4.26
N VAL A 376 13.07 -24.87 3.56
CA VAL A 376 13.02 -25.42 2.20
C VAL A 376 14.06 -26.52 2.02
N LEU A 377 14.25 -27.33 3.07
CA LEU A 377 15.35 -28.28 3.21
C LEU A 377 15.50 -29.23 2.00
N SER A 378 14.39 -29.75 1.50
CA SER A 378 14.35 -30.68 0.37
C SER A 378 14.55 -29.99 -0.98
N LEU A 379 14.40 -28.66 -1.05
CA LEU A 379 14.51 -27.89 -2.29
C LEU A 379 15.83 -27.16 -2.45
N ILE A 380 16.43 -26.65 -1.37
CA ILE A 380 17.55 -25.71 -1.44
C ILE A 380 18.79 -26.26 -2.14
N ALA A 381 19.01 -27.58 -2.05
CA ALA A 381 20.11 -28.30 -2.69
C ALA A 381 19.74 -28.87 -4.08
N CYS A 382 18.47 -28.81 -4.46
CA CYS A 382 18.00 -29.28 -5.76
C CYS A 382 18.44 -28.35 -6.89
N GLN A 383 18.26 -28.82 -8.11
CA GLN A 383 18.47 -28.06 -9.34
C GLN A 383 17.13 -27.87 -10.05
N ILE A 384 16.94 -26.74 -10.72
CA ILE A 384 15.78 -26.49 -11.57
C ILE A 384 16.25 -25.79 -12.83
N SER A 385 15.64 -26.12 -13.96
CA SER A 385 16.00 -25.50 -15.22
C SER A 385 15.63 -24.01 -15.21
N ASN A 386 16.38 -23.20 -15.95
CA ASN A 386 16.06 -21.79 -16.17
C ASN A 386 14.72 -21.65 -16.92
N LEU A 387 14.28 -22.66 -17.67
CA LEU A 387 12.95 -22.69 -18.28
C LEU A 387 11.86 -22.69 -17.19
N ASP A 388 11.92 -23.64 -16.26
CA ASP A 388 10.88 -23.78 -15.23
C ASP A 388 10.94 -22.65 -14.20
N LEU A 389 12.15 -22.22 -13.81
CA LEU A 389 12.33 -21.09 -12.90
C LEU A 389 11.79 -19.79 -13.51
N LEU A 390 12.14 -19.48 -14.78
CA LEU A 390 11.63 -18.28 -15.43
C LEU A 390 10.13 -18.37 -15.73
N ASN A 391 9.57 -19.57 -15.94
CA ASN A 391 8.13 -19.76 -16.00
C ASN A 391 7.46 -19.38 -14.69
N ALA A 392 7.97 -19.87 -13.56
CA ALA A 392 7.44 -19.50 -12.25
C ALA A 392 7.53 -17.99 -11.98
N ILE A 393 8.69 -17.39 -12.23
CA ILE A 393 8.88 -15.94 -12.05
C ILE A 393 7.96 -15.13 -12.97
N ARG A 394 7.70 -15.60 -14.20
CA ARG A 394 6.79 -14.93 -15.13
C ARG A 394 5.36 -14.92 -14.62
N SER A 395 4.85 -16.06 -14.15
CA SER A 395 3.51 -16.17 -13.59
C SER A 395 3.34 -15.31 -12.33
N LEU A 396 4.40 -15.11 -11.55
CA LEU A 396 4.38 -14.13 -10.45
C LEU A 396 4.48 -12.67 -10.92
N SER A 397 5.19 -12.41 -12.02
CA SER A 397 5.50 -11.04 -12.43
C SER A 397 4.45 -10.40 -13.33
N GLN A 398 3.60 -11.20 -13.96
CA GLN A 398 2.69 -10.75 -15.01
C GLN A 398 1.28 -11.28 -14.76
N VAL A 399 0.30 -10.40 -14.92
CA VAL A 399 -1.13 -10.76 -14.97
C VAL A 399 -1.68 -10.43 -16.36
N THR A 400 -2.65 -11.21 -16.81
CA THR A 400 -3.27 -11.03 -18.13
C THR A 400 -4.70 -10.55 -17.96
N ASP A 401 -4.95 -9.31 -18.36
CA ASP A 401 -6.27 -8.70 -18.36
C ASP A 401 -6.79 -8.61 -19.79
N GLY A 402 -7.65 -9.55 -20.18
CA GLY A 402 -8.08 -9.75 -21.55
C GLY A 402 -6.90 -10.14 -22.45
N ASN A 403 -6.57 -9.28 -23.43
CA ASN A 403 -5.42 -9.49 -24.32
C ASN A 403 -4.17 -8.69 -23.91
N VAL A 404 -4.22 -7.96 -22.79
CA VAL A 404 -3.14 -7.09 -22.35
C VAL A 404 -2.41 -7.73 -21.19
N LYS A 405 -1.11 -7.95 -21.37
CA LYS A 405 -0.21 -8.33 -20.26
C LYS A 405 0.16 -7.11 -19.45
N ARG A 406 0.01 -7.21 -18.14
CA ARG A 406 0.38 -6.17 -17.18
C ARG A 406 1.43 -6.72 -16.22
N ILE A 407 2.36 -5.86 -15.84
CA ILE A 407 3.34 -6.18 -14.81
C ILE A 407 2.69 -5.97 -13.44
N VAL A 408 2.91 -6.90 -12.52
CA VAL A 408 2.44 -6.79 -11.14
C VAL A 408 3.28 -5.75 -10.40
N ASP A 409 2.61 -4.78 -9.78
CA ASP A 409 3.25 -3.74 -8.96
C ASP A 409 3.25 -4.14 -7.48
N TYR A 410 4.32 -4.82 -7.06
CA TYR A 410 4.49 -5.25 -5.68
C TYR A 410 4.80 -4.09 -4.72
N GLY A 411 5.17 -2.90 -5.23
CA GLY A 411 5.39 -1.72 -4.41
C GLY A 411 4.10 -1.27 -3.72
N ASN A 412 2.98 -1.35 -4.42
CA ASN A 412 1.68 -0.88 -3.95
C ASN A 412 0.76 -1.97 -3.39
N LEU A 413 1.18 -3.24 -3.44
CA LEU A 413 0.41 -4.37 -2.94
C LEU A 413 0.58 -4.52 -1.41
N GLY A 414 -0.49 -4.40 -0.63
CA GLY A 414 -0.43 -4.47 0.83
C GLY A 414 -0.23 -5.89 1.39
N ALA A 415 -0.07 -5.96 2.72
CA ALA A 415 0.12 -7.24 3.41
C ALA A 415 -1.16 -8.09 3.43
N GLU A 416 -2.34 -7.44 3.45
CA GLU A 416 -3.65 -8.09 3.43
C GLU A 416 -3.89 -8.81 2.10
N GLU A 417 -3.53 -8.17 0.99
CA GLU A 417 -3.64 -8.74 -0.35
C GLU A 417 -2.77 -9.99 -0.49
N LEU A 418 -1.51 -9.96 -0.03
CA LEU A 418 -0.66 -11.15 0.00
C LEU A 418 -1.20 -12.24 0.93
N GLY A 419 -1.75 -11.84 2.09
CA GLY A 419 -2.40 -12.75 3.04
C GLY A 419 -3.59 -13.48 2.43
N SER A 420 -4.44 -12.78 1.67
CA SER A 420 -5.58 -13.39 0.99
C SER A 420 -5.15 -14.40 -0.09
N ILE A 421 -4.05 -14.12 -0.79
CA ILE A 421 -3.47 -15.07 -1.76
C ILE A 421 -3.01 -16.33 -1.02
N TYR A 422 -2.33 -16.20 0.12
CA TYR A 422 -1.91 -17.33 0.94
C TYR A 422 -3.07 -18.24 1.30
N GLU A 423 -4.11 -17.65 1.88
CA GLU A 423 -5.30 -18.35 2.36
C GLU A 423 -5.93 -19.18 1.25
N SER A 424 -6.07 -18.56 0.09
CA SER A 424 -6.67 -19.17 -1.07
C SER A 424 -5.91 -20.40 -1.62
N LEU A 425 -4.63 -20.55 -1.24
CA LEU A 425 -3.76 -21.66 -1.62
C LEU A 425 -3.75 -22.77 -0.57
N LEU A 426 -4.12 -22.48 0.68
CA LEU A 426 -4.19 -23.50 1.74
C LEU A 426 -5.23 -24.58 1.46
N GLU A 427 -6.26 -24.23 0.68
CA GLU A 427 -7.31 -25.17 0.23
C GLU A 427 -6.84 -26.11 -0.90
N LEU A 428 -5.66 -25.87 -1.48
CA LEU A 428 -5.13 -26.66 -2.59
C LEU A 428 -4.28 -27.82 -2.09
N HIS A 429 -4.37 -28.93 -2.82
CA HIS A 429 -3.66 -30.16 -2.53
C HIS A 429 -2.72 -30.57 -3.67
N PRO A 430 -1.52 -31.08 -3.33
CA PRO A 430 -0.55 -31.46 -4.34
C PRO A 430 -0.83 -32.86 -4.90
N GLU A 431 -1.06 -32.92 -6.21
CA GLU A 431 -1.02 -34.14 -7.00
C GLU A 431 0.36 -34.30 -7.62
N ILE A 432 1.03 -35.39 -7.25
CA ILE A 432 2.37 -35.72 -7.73
C ILE A 432 2.33 -37.03 -8.51
N ASN A 433 2.76 -36.99 -9.76
CA ASN A 433 3.03 -38.18 -10.57
C ASN A 433 4.52 -38.23 -10.90
N LEU A 434 5.23 -39.18 -10.29
CA LEU A 434 6.68 -39.33 -10.44
C LEU A 434 7.08 -40.02 -11.76
N GLU A 435 6.17 -40.75 -12.41
CA GLU A 435 6.43 -41.40 -13.69
C GLU A 435 6.38 -40.39 -14.83
N SER A 436 5.33 -39.55 -14.87
CA SER A 436 5.24 -38.42 -15.80
C SER A 436 6.05 -37.20 -15.35
N GLN A 437 6.62 -37.23 -14.14
CA GLN A 437 7.40 -36.15 -13.53
C GLN A 437 6.63 -34.83 -13.43
N THR A 438 5.34 -34.90 -13.13
CA THR A 438 4.44 -33.75 -13.05
C THR A 438 4.00 -33.47 -11.62
N PHE A 439 3.80 -32.19 -11.33
CA PHE A 439 3.16 -31.68 -10.13
C PHE A 439 2.01 -30.77 -10.53
N LYS A 440 0.86 -30.92 -9.87
CA LYS A 440 -0.30 -30.06 -10.04
C LYS A 440 -0.97 -29.80 -8.70
N LEU A 441 -1.47 -28.59 -8.50
CA LEU A 441 -2.42 -28.28 -7.43
C LEU A 441 -3.85 -28.58 -7.90
N ASP A 442 -4.62 -29.25 -7.04
CA ASP A 442 -6.04 -29.47 -7.27
C ASP A 442 -6.88 -29.14 -6.03
N THR A 443 -8.17 -28.90 -6.25
CA THR A 443 -9.17 -28.72 -5.20
C THR A 443 -9.90 -30.03 -4.98
N TYR A 444 -9.94 -30.55 -3.75
CA TYR A 444 -10.80 -31.71 -3.48
C TYR A 444 -12.29 -31.34 -3.62
N SER A 445 -13.01 -32.12 -4.40
CA SER A 445 -14.47 -32.02 -4.52
C SER A 445 -15.18 -32.68 -3.32
N GLY A 446 -15.53 -31.89 -2.31
CA GLY A 446 -16.53 -32.24 -1.28
C GLY A 446 -16.13 -33.27 -0.21
N ASN A 447 -16.70 -33.09 1.00
CA ASN A 447 -16.54 -33.87 2.25
C ASN A 447 -15.15 -34.02 2.90
N GLU A 448 -14.02 -33.91 2.18
CA GLU A 448 -12.68 -33.77 2.80
C GLU A 448 -12.43 -32.38 3.39
N ARG A 449 -13.30 -31.40 3.07
CA ARG A 449 -13.35 -30.08 3.74
C ARG A 449 -13.49 -30.14 5.26
N LYS A 450 -14.05 -31.22 5.81
CA LYS A 450 -14.31 -31.36 7.26
C LYS A 450 -13.10 -31.89 8.04
N THR A 451 -12.13 -32.52 7.39
CA THR A 451 -11.03 -33.22 8.08
C THR A 451 -9.80 -32.34 8.31
N THR A 452 -9.58 -31.29 7.52
CA THR A 452 -8.43 -30.37 7.70
C THR A 452 -8.73 -29.21 8.65
N GLY A 453 -10.00 -28.86 8.87
CA GLY A 453 -10.41 -27.79 9.78
C GLY A 453 -9.94 -26.38 9.38
N SER A 454 -9.28 -26.24 8.23
CA SER A 454 -8.73 -24.98 7.72
C SER A 454 -9.83 -24.16 7.06
N TYR A 455 -10.66 -23.54 7.90
CA TYR A 455 -11.63 -22.54 7.50
C TYR A 455 -11.03 -21.15 7.72
N TYR A 456 -10.97 -20.34 6.65
CA TYR A 456 -10.69 -18.91 6.77
C TYR A 456 -11.73 -18.25 7.67
N THR A 457 -11.30 -17.32 8.51
CA THR A 457 -12.22 -16.52 9.33
C THR A 457 -12.49 -15.19 8.62
N PRO A 458 -13.74 -14.93 8.16
CA PRO A 458 -14.10 -13.66 7.54
C PRO A 458 -13.72 -12.46 8.41
N THR A 459 -13.29 -11.37 7.77
CA THR A 459 -12.88 -10.13 8.45
C THR A 459 -13.96 -9.59 9.38
N SER A 460 -15.24 -9.78 9.07
CA SER A 460 -16.36 -9.40 9.94
C SER A 460 -16.38 -10.18 11.27
N LEU A 461 -16.05 -11.47 11.25
CA LEU A 461 -15.93 -12.30 12.45
C LEU A 461 -14.66 -11.95 13.22
N ILE A 462 -13.54 -11.72 12.53
CA ILE A 462 -12.30 -11.22 13.15
C ILE A 462 -12.59 -9.93 13.90
N ASN A 463 -13.24 -8.96 13.23
CA ASN A 463 -13.58 -7.69 13.84
C ASN A 463 -14.50 -7.85 15.04
N SER A 464 -15.58 -8.63 14.92
CA SER A 464 -16.50 -8.89 16.03
C SER A 464 -15.79 -9.47 17.27
N LEU A 465 -14.84 -10.39 17.07
CA LEU A 465 -14.04 -10.93 18.17
C LEU A 465 -13.11 -9.87 18.76
N LEU A 466 -12.38 -9.12 17.93
CA LEU A 466 -11.46 -8.10 18.42
C LEU A 466 -12.21 -6.95 19.13
N ASP A 467 -13.40 -6.57 18.66
CA ASP A 467 -14.27 -5.56 19.27
C ASP A 467 -14.68 -5.97 20.69
N SER A 468 -14.92 -7.27 20.91
CA SER A 468 -15.38 -7.79 22.20
C SER A 468 -14.26 -8.25 23.13
N ALA A 469 -13.11 -8.69 22.59
CA ALA A 469 -12.03 -9.28 23.38
C ALA A 469 -10.80 -8.38 23.52
N LEU A 470 -10.39 -7.67 22.46
CA LEU A 470 -9.15 -6.89 22.46
C LEU A 470 -9.41 -5.42 22.79
N ASP A 471 -10.41 -4.81 22.17
CA ASP A 471 -10.69 -3.38 22.31
C ASP A 471 -10.96 -2.96 23.77
N PRO A 472 -11.73 -3.72 24.59
CA PRO A 472 -11.94 -3.37 26.00
C PRO A 472 -10.64 -3.37 26.82
N ILE A 473 -9.75 -4.33 26.54
CA ILE A 473 -8.45 -4.44 27.23
C ILE A 473 -7.54 -3.27 26.84
N LEU A 474 -7.57 -2.86 25.57
CA LEU A 474 -6.86 -1.67 25.10
C LEU A 474 -7.41 -0.39 25.75
N ASP A 475 -8.74 -0.28 25.89
CA ASP A 475 -9.38 0.85 26.55
C ASP A 475 -9.07 0.90 28.06
N GLU A 476 -8.85 -0.24 28.72
CA GLU A 476 -8.34 -0.28 30.09
C GLU A 476 -6.85 0.09 30.15
N ALA A 477 -6.03 -0.43 29.24
CA ALA A 477 -4.61 -0.14 29.18
C ALA A 477 -4.35 1.37 28.97
N THR A 478 -5.17 2.03 28.16
CA THR A 478 -5.06 3.48 27.91
C THR A 478 -5.37 4.37 29.10
N LYS A 479 -6.06 3.83 30.14
CA LYS A 479 -6.41 4.56 31.37
C LYS A 479 -5.40 4.40 32.51
N LYS A 480 -4.37 3.56 32.34
CA LYS A 480 -3.33 3.34 33.35
C LYS A 480 -2.32 4.50 33.38
N ASP A 481 -1.53 4.59 34.45
CA ASP A 481 -0.53 5.65 34.65
C ASP A 481 0.53 5.70 33.53
N ASP A 482 0.87 4.55 32.96
CA ASP A 482 1.76 4.42 31.78
C ASP A 482 1.03 3.64 30.67
N PRO A 483 0.23 4.35 29.83
CA PRO A 483 -0.55 3.73 28.76
C PRO A 483 0.31 3.01 27.71
N GLU A 484 1.43 3.60 27.32
CA GLU A 484 2.31 3.05 26.28
C GLU A 484 2.91 1.71 26.72
N LYS A 485 3.49 1.66 27.92
CA LYS A 485 4.03 0.42 28.48
C LYS A 485 2.93 -0.61 28.71
N SER A 486 1.75 -0.17 29.14
CA SER A 486 0.61 -1.06 29.38
C SER A 486 0.14 -1.76 28.12
N ILE A 487 0.03 -1.03 26.99
CA ILE A 487 -0.33 -1.61 25.68
C ILE A 487 0.75 -2.58 25.21
N LEU A 488 2.03 -2.20 25.25
CA LEU A 488 3.13 -3.04 24.79
C LEU A 488 3.38 -4.30 25.64
N ASN A 489 2.86 -4.32 26.87
CA ASN A 489 2.90 -5.51 27.73
C ASN A 489 1.80 -6.53 27.44
N LEU A 490 0.77 -6.16 26.67
CA LEU A 490 -0.25 -7.12 26.25
C LEU A 490 0.38 -8.19 25.34
N LYS A 491 -0.10 -9.41 25.48
CA LYS A 491 0.34 -10.59 24.72
C LYS A 491 -0.86 -11.15 23.98
N VAL A 492 -0.82 -11.08 22.65
CA VAL A 492 -1.81 -11.68 21.76
C VAL A 492 -1.18 -12.93 21.17
N CYS A 493 -1.83 -14.07 21.39
CA CYS A 493 -1.40 -15.38 20.90
C CYS A 493 -2.59 -16.05 20.24
N ASP A 494 -2.37 -16.56 19.04
CA ASP A 494 -3.32 -17.40 18.32
C ASP A 494 -2.63 -18.75 18.03
N PRO A 495 -2.90 -19.79 18.85
CA PRO A 495 -2.22 -21.08 18.75
C PRO A 495 -2.60 -21.87 17.48
N ALA A 496 -3.60 -21.41 16.72
CA ALA A 496 -4.08 -22.04 15.50
C ALA A 496 -4.30 -20.99 14.39
N CYS A 497 -3.36 -20.05 14.27
CA CYS A 497 -3.54 -18.82 13.50
C CYS A 497 -3.73 -18.96 11.98
N GLY A 498 -3.46 -20.12 11.39
CA GLY A 498 -3.54 -20.32 9.95
C GLY A 498 -2.60 -19.36 9.21
N SER A 499 -3.14 -18.47 8.39
CA SER A 499 -2.42 -17.34 7.77
C SER A 499 -2.00 -16.20 8.72
N GLY A 500 -2.53 -16.17 9.94
CA GLY A 500 -2.29 -15.10 10.89
C GLY A 500 -3.16 -13.85 10.71
N HIS A 501 -4.27 -13.89 9.95
CA HIS A 501 -5.14 -12.71 9.78
C HIS A 501 -5.62 -12.12 11.12
N PHE A 502 -5.92 -12.97 12.12
CA PHE A 502 -6.25 -12.52 13.47
C PHE A 502 -5.10 -11.74 14.12
N LEU A 503 -3.88 -12.28 14.06
CA LEU A 503 -2.68 -11.66 14.63
C LEU A 503 -2.34 -10.35 13.92
N ILE A 504 -2.48 -10.30 12.60
CA ILE A 504 -2.30 -9.07 11.80
C ILE A 504 -3.33 -8.03 12.21
N ALA A 505 -4.62 -8.37 12.22
CA ALA A 505 -5.68 -7.45 12.60
C ALA A 505 -5.51 -6.94 14.04
N ALA A 506 -5.17 -7.82 14.98
CA ALA A 506 -4.85 -7.44 16.36
C ALA A 506 -3.65 -6.49 16.43
N ALA A 507 -2.57 -6.78 15.71
CA ALA A 507 -1.39 -5.93 15.64
C ALA A 507 -1.72 -4.52 15.13
N HIS A 508 -2.53 -4.42 14.07
CA HIS A 508 -2.98 -3.13 13.54
C HIS A 508 -3.85 -2.34 14.54
N ARG A 509 -4.77 -3.00 15.26
CA ARG A 509 -5.59 -2.36 16.29
C ARG A 509 -4.75 -1.85 17.46
N MET A 510 -3.85 -2.69 17.96
CA MET A 510 -2.90 -2.32 19.01
C MET A 510 -1.99 -1.17 18.55
N ALA A 511 -1.51 -1.20 17.31
CA ALA A 511 -0.67 -0.16 16.73
C ALA A 511 -1.40 1.18 16.61
N LYS A 512 -2.65 1.18 16.14
CA LYS A 512 -3.50 2.38 16.08
C LYS A 512 -3.69 2.97 17.48
N ARG A 513 -3.95 2.14 18.48
CA ARG A 513 -4.16 2.60 19.86
C ARG A 513 -2.86 3.10 20.52
N LEU A 514 -1.73 2.44 20.26
CA LEU A 514 -0.41 2.89 20.70
C LEU A 514 0.00 4.20 20.04
N ALA A 515 -0.24 4.34 18.72
CA ALA A 515 0.00 5.58 18.00
C ALA A 515 -0.87 6.71 18.56
N TYR A 516 -2.15 6.47 18.84
CA TYR A 516 -3.04 7.41 19.54
C TYR A 516 -2.46 7.87 20.87
N VAL A 517 -1.97 6.95 21.71
CA VAL A 517 -1.35 7.29 23.00
C VAL A 517 -0.12 8.19 22.80
N ARG A 518 0.72 7.89 21.79
CA ARG A 518 1.96 8.62 21.51
C ARG A 518 1.72 10.01 20.94
N THR A 519 0.72 10.19 20.08
CA THR A 519 0.48 11.45 19.36
C THR A 519 -0.65 12.29 19.97
N GLY A 520 -1.61 11.64 20.64
CA GLY A 520 -2.87 12.23 21.07
C GLY A 520 -3.94 12.32 19.97
N ASP A 521 -3.68 11.77 18.79
CA ASP A 521 -4.54 11.90 17.61
C ASP A 521 -5.39 10.65 17.36
N GLU A 522 -6.72 10.80 17.29
CA GLU A 522 -7.66 9.66 17.10
C GLU A 522 -7.43 8.91 15.77
N GLU A 523 -6.94 9.62 14.76
CA GLU A 523 -6.50 9.07 13.48
C GLU A 523 -5.02 9.44 13.24
N PRO A 524 -4.05 8.76 13.88
CA PRO A 524 -2.63 9.10 13.82
C PRO A 524 -2.06 8.99 12.40
N SER A 525 -1.04 9.78 12.07
CA SER A 525 -0.39 9.72 10.76
C SER A 525 0.14 8.31 10.40
N PRO A 526 0.34 7.99 9.11
CA PRO A 526 0.81 6.68 8.70
C PRO A 526 2.19 6.33 9.26
N ASP A 527 3.07 7.32 9.42
CA ASP A 527 4.41 7.13 9.96
C ASP A 527 4.38 6.81 11.46
N ALA A 528 3.51 7.49 12.22
CA ALA A 528 3.29 7.19 13.63
C ALA A 528 2.72 5.76 13.81
N THR A 529 1.74 5.41 12.98
CA THR A 529 1.13 4.06 12.97
C THR A 529 2.15 2.99 12.60
N ARG A 530 3.00 3.21 11.59
CA ARG A 530 4.04 2.27 11.17
C ARG A 530 5.09 2.03 12.26
N THR A 531 5.47 3.11 12.96
CA THR A 531 6.40 3.03 14.10
C THR A 531 5.78 2.23 15.25
N ALA A 532 4.53 2.53 15.61
CA ALA A 532 3.79 1.78 16.62
C ALA A 532 3.61 0.29 16.26
N LEU A 533 3.31 0.00 14.99
CA LEU A 533 3.14 -1.37 14.50
C LEU A 533 4.42 -2.19 14.64
N ARG A 534 5.58 -1.59 14.33
CA ARG A 534 6.88 -2.24 14.52
C ARG A 534 7.10 -2.65 15.99
N ASP A 535 6.78 -1.76 16.92
CA ASP A 535 6.95 -2.03 18.35
C ASP A 535 5.98 -3.10 18.85
N VAL A 536 4.71 -3.05 18.40
CA VAL A 536 3.69 -4.05 18.73
C VAL A 536 4.08 -5.43 18.20
N ILE A 537 4.47 -5.55 16.94
CA ILE A 537 4.89 -6.84 16.36
C ILE A 537 6.10 -7.39 17.12
N GLY A 538 7.06 -6.55 17.47
CA GLY A 538 8.28 -6.98 18.18
C GLY A 538 8.07 -7.36 19.64
N ARG A 539 6.94 -7.00 20.27
CA ARG A 539 6.74 -7.14 21.73
C ARG A 539 5.46 -7.84 22.15
N SER A 540 4.43 -7.89 21.31
CA SER A 540 3.08 -8.23 21.73
C SER A 540 2.42 -9.36 20.94
N ILE A 541 2.91 -9.68 19.74
CA ILE A 541 2.32 -10.68 18.84
C ILE A 541 3.16 -11.96 18.85
N TYR A 542 2.53 -13.12 19.07
CA TYR A 542 3.19 -14.42 19.25
C TYR A 542 2.53 -15.55 18.48
#